data_AF-A0A646KDL2-F1
#
_entry.id   AF-A0A646KDL2-F1
#
_cell.length_a   1.000
_cell.length_b   1.000
_cell.length_c   1.000
_cell.angle_alpha   90.00
_cell.angle_beta   90.00
_cell.angle_gamma   90.00
#
_symmetry.space_group_name_H-M   'P 1'
#
loop_
_entity.id
_entity.type
_entity.pdbx_description
1 polymer ?
#
loop_
_entity_poly.entity_id
_entity_poly.type
_entity_poly.pdbx_seq_one_letter_code
_entity_poly.pdbx_strand_id
1 'polypeptide(L)'
;MEERLYNQIWGMFEDLARTVAAYRSAVEFAESRLDRELDQVLADPRNRIGGAGERAREAARAKREELIARARQALDRDLRQLTAESDVVEPALPPALARWDNPVWHAYRVPSEGPMALRLGDLRLPEAPELLIPFLIRLPLERGLWVDSGRTGSEAAMTFDAAQLRRLAMDCAVTHAARLLAVHAPGRLVLQVIDPAGTAAPSLAPLLRSGVLTAVPAAGAQGVRETLANLTQRVDLVTMALRAGAVDSLPPGLDTAERLLIVNDFPHGFDDRAVTQLRYLADEGPAAGVHLMMVADREDADAYGPVLDPLWRSLLRITPVPDDHLADPWVHHAWTYQPLAVPPGSAVLGQVLDQVAAAHRSEGR
;
A
#
# COMPACT_ATOMS: atom_id res chain seq x y z
N MET A 1 7.25 10.65 -20.03
CA MET A 1 6.03 9.85 -20.32
C MET A 1 5.42 9.35 -19.02
N GLU A 2 6.23 8.78 -18.13
CA GLU A 2 5.81 8.29 -16.81
C GLU A 2 5.11 9.36 -15.94
N GLU A 3 5.66 10.58 -15.85
CA GLU A 3 5.03 11.68 -15.09
C GLU A 3 3.61 12.00 -15.57
N ARG A 4 3.37 11.89 -16.88
CA ARG A 4 2.04 12.10 -17.47
C ARG A 4 1.06 11.01 -17.02
N LEU A 5 1.48 9.75 -17.04
CA LEU A 5 0.66 8.61 -16.60
C LEU A 5 0.38 8.68 -15.11
N TYR A 6 1.37 9.05 -14.31
CA TYR A 6 1.21 9.29 -12.87
C TYR A 6 0.16 10.37 -12.61
N ASN A 7 0.28 11.54 -13.27
CA ASN A 7 -0.68 12.63 -13.11
C ASN A 7 -2.08 12.26 -13.62
N GLN A 8 -2.17 11.43 -14.66
CA GLN A 8 -3.46 10.93 -15.15
C GLN A 8 -4.14 10.02 -14.14
N ILE A 9 -3.42 9.04 -13.56
CA ILE A 9 -3.94 8.18 -12.49
C ILE A 9 -4.36 9.01 -11.27
N TRP A 10 -3.55 10.00 -10.89
CA TRP A 10 -3.87 10.91 -9.80
C TRP A 10 -5.16 11.70 -10.07
N GLY A 11 -5.36 12.18 -11.31
CA GLY A 11 -6.61 12.82 -11.74
C GLY A 11 -7.82 11.89 -11.65
N MET A 12 -7.69 10.66 -12.14
CA MET A 12 -8.77 9.65 -12.03
C MET A 12 -9.14 9.35 -10.57
N PHE A 13 -8.13 9.29 -9.69
CA PHE A 13 -8.35 9.09 -8.25
C PHE A 13 -9.15 10.24 -7.64
N GLU A 14 -8.76 11.49 -7.92
CA GLU A 14 -9.45 12.69 -7.45
C GLU A 14 -10.88 12.78 -8.00
N ASP A 15 -11.04 12.52 -9.30
CA ASP A 15 -12.34 12.60 -9.98
C ASP A 15 -13.32 11.57 -9.42
N LEU A 16 -12.86 10.33 -9.16
CA LEU A 16 -13.69 9.31 -8.53
C LEU A 16 -14.08 9.72 -7.10
N ALA A 17 -13.13 10.24 -6.31
CA ALA A 17 -13.40 10.71 -4.95
C ALA A 17 -14.48 11.81 -4.93
N ARG A 18 -14.33 12.81 -5.80
CA ARG A 18 -15.25 13.95 -5.92
C ARG A 18 -16.63 13.54 -6.45
N THR A 19 -16.67 12.65 -7.43
CA THR A 19 -17.93 12.14 -8.01
C THR A 19 -18.73 11.36 -6.97
N VAL A 20 -18.08 10.47 -6.21
CA VAL A 20 -18.75 9.73 -5.13
C VAL A 20 -19.16 10.65 -3.99
N ALA A 21 -18.35 11.66 -3.64
CA ALA A 21 -18.73 12.65 -2.64
C ALA A 21 -20.01 13.40 -3.04
N ALA A 22 -20.09 13.87 -4.29
CA ALA A 22 -21.28 14.55 -4.81
C ALA A 22 -22.53 13.65 -4.76
N TYR A 23 -22.40 12.36 -5.10
CA TYR A 23 -23.47 11.39 -4.97
C TYR A 23 -23.92 11.20 -3.51
N ARG A 24 -22.99 10.94 -2.58
CA ARG A 24 -23.28 10.75 -1.15
C ARG A 24 -23.98 11.97 -0.56
N SER A 25 -23.49 13.19 -0.84
CA SER A 25 -24.12 14.43 -0.38
C SER A 25 -25.53 14.64 -0.96
N ALA A 26 -25.77 14.24 -2.21
CA ALA A 26 -27.11 14.33 -2.80
C ALA A 26 -28.11 13.35 -2.16
N VAL A 27 -27.64 12.15 -1.79
CA VAL A 27 -28.45 11.17 -1.03
C VAL A 27 -28.78 11.70 0.36
N GLU A 28 -27.77 12.18 1.10
CA GLU A 28 -27.95 12.75 2.44
C GLU A 28 -28.92 13.95 2.41
N PHE A 29 -28.82 14.81 1.39
CA PHE A 29 -29.75 15.93 1.20
C PHE A 29 -31.18 15.44 0.96
N ALA A 30 -31.37 14.40 0.15
CA ALA A 30 -32.69 13.83 -0.13
C ALA A 30 -33.32 13.22 1.13
N GLU A 31 -32.53 12.56 1.97
CA GLU A 31 -32.96 12.00 3.26
C GLU A 31 -33.32 13.11 4.26
N SER A 32 -32.42 14.07 4.47
CA SER A 32 -32.67 15.23 5.33
C SER A 32 -33.87 16.07 4.89
N ARG A 33 -34.19 16.06 3.59
CA ARG A 33 -35.39 16.70 3.06
C ARG A 33 -36.64 15.89 3.39
N LEU A 34 -36.60 14.56 3.23
CA LEU A 34 -37.72 13.68 3.58
C LEU A 34 -38.10 13.87 5.06
N ASP A 35 -37.12 13.84 5.97
CA ASP A 35 -37.37 13.98 7.41
C ASP A 35 -38.06 15.31 7.73
N ARG A 36 -37.59 16.42 7.16
CA ARG A 36 -38.23 17.73 7.32
C ARG A 36 -39.65 17.77 6.76
N GLU A 37 -39.91 17.18 5.59
CA GLU A 37 -41.26 17.13 5.00
C GLU A 37 -42.20 16.25 5.88
N LEU A 38 -41.70 15.15 6.46
CA LEU A 38 -42.48 14.29 7.37
C LEU A 38 -42.80 14.97 8.71
N ASP A 39 -41.84 15.66 9.31
CA ASP A 39 -42.04 16.42 10.55
C ASP A 39 -43.11 17.51 10.38
N GLN A 40 -43.08 18.22 9.25
CA GLN A 40 -44.11 19.23 8.91
C GLN A 40 -45.50 18.61 8.78
N VAL A 41 -45.60 17.44 8.13
CA VAL A 41 -46.88 16.72 7.99
C VAL A 41 -47.41 16.28 9.37
N LEU A 42 -46.55 15.85 10.28
CA LEU A 42 -46.93 15.45 11.64
C LEU A 42 -47.32 16.64 12.54
N ALA A 43 -46.67 17.78 12.35
CA ALA A 43 -46.92 19.00 13.13
C ALA A 43 -48.29 19.63 12.80
N ASP A 44 -48.81 19.47 11.58
CA ASP A 44 -50.10 20.04 11.16
C ASP A 44 -51.30 19.20 11.66
N PRO A 45 -52.12 19.72 12.59
CA PRO A 45 -53.28 19.00 13.12
C PRO A 45 -54.33 18.64 12.05
N ARG A 46 -54.38 19.37 10.93
CA ARG A 46 -55.32 19.14 9.83
C ARG A 46 -55.02 17.84 9.07
N ASN A 47 -53.78 17.38 9.14
CA ASN A 47 -53.35 16.13 8.49
C ASN A 47 -53.67 14.87 9.31
N ARG A 48 -54.26 15.01 10.51
CA ARG A 48 -54.67 13.89 11.37
C ARG A 48 -56.01 13.25 10.99
N ILE A 49 -56.85 13.97 10.24
CA ILE A 49 -58.21 13.52 9.89
C ILE A 49 -58.34 13.45 8.37
N GLY A 50 -58.43 12.24 7.81
CA GLY A 50 -58.57 11.98 6.37
C GLY A 50 -57.27 11.66 5.62
N GLY A 51 -57.35 11.39 4.31
CA GLY A 51 -56.21 10.89 3.51
C GLY A 51 -55.20 11.93 3.01
N ALA A 52 -55.29 13.19 3.46
CA ALA A 52 -54.38 14.26 3.01
C ALA A 52 -52.96 14.10 3.57
N GLY A 53 -52.83 13.68 4.84
CA GLY A 53 -51.55 13.39 5.46
C GLY A 53 -50.81 12.24 4.75
N GLU A 54 -51.51 11.16 4.41
CA GLU A 54 -50.88 10.05 3.68
C GLU A 54 -50.40 10.44 2.29
N ARG A 55 -51.20 11.17 1.52
CA ARG A 55 -50.76 11.69 0.20
C ARG A 55 -49.53 12.58 0.31
N ALA A 56 -49.43 13.39 1.35
CA ALA A 56 -48.26 14.25 1.57
C ALA A 56 -47.00 13.43 1.90
N ARG A 57 -47.12 12.38 2.72
CA ARG A 57 -46.00 11.46 3.01
C ARG A 57 -45.57 10.67 1.79
N GLU A 58 -46.51 10.16 1.01
CA GLU A 58 -46.23 9.46 -0.26
C GLU A 58 -45.52 10.40 -1.25
N ALA A 59 -46.00 11.64 -1.40
CA ALA A 59 -45.35 12.63 -2.27
C ALA A 59 -43.93 12.98 -1.80
N ALA A 60 -43.70 13.12 -0.48
CA ALA A 60 -42.37 13.37 0.07
C ALA A 60 -41.40 12.20 -0.20
N ARG A 61 -41.88 10.96 -0.04
CA ARG A 61 -41.10 9.75 -0.37
C ARG A 61 -40.78 9.69 -1.87
N ALA A 62 -41.75 9.95 -2.74
CA ALA A 62 -41.54 9.97 -4.19
C ALA A 62 -40.51 11.02 -4.62
N LYS A 63 -40.51 12.22 -4.02
CA LYS A 63 -39.48 13.24 -4.27
C LYS A 63 -38.09 12.79 -3.82
N ARG A 64 -37.96 12.14 -2.66
CA ARG A 64 -36.68 11.58 -2.20
C ARG A 64 -36.16 10.56 -3.21
N GLU A 65 -37.01 9.63 -3.63
CA GLU A 65 -36.66 8.61 -4.62
C GLU A 65 -36.22 9.24 -5.95
N GLU A 66 -36.93 10.27 -6.43
CA GLU A 66 -36.57 10.99 -7.64
C GLU A 66 -35.19 11.69 -7.52
N LEU A 67 -34.90 12.33 -6.38
CA LEU A 67 -33.60 12.98 -6.15
C LEU A 67 -32.46 11.96 -6.12
N ILE A 68 -32.64 10.85 -5.40
CA ILE A 68 -31.65 9.76 -5.35
C ILE A 68 -31.45 9.15 -6.73
N ALA A 69 -32.52 8.91 -7.50
CA ALA A 69 -32.44 8.37 -8.85
C ALA A 69 -31.66 9.29 -9.80
N ARG A 70 -31.89 10.61 -9.74
CA ARG A 70 -31.12 11.60 -10.53
C ARG A 70 -29.65 11.64 -10.12
N ALA A 71 -29.36 11.60 -8.82
CA ALA A 71 -27.97 11.54 -8.32
C ALA A 71 -27.27 10.27 -8.80
N ARG A 72 -27.98 9.13 -8.79
CA ARG A 72 -27.46 7.85 -9.28
C ARG A 72 -27.16 7.89 -10.78
N GLN A 73 -28.05 8.46 -11.59
CA GLN A 73 -27.82 8.62 -13.02
C GLN A 73 -26.59 9.47 -13.35
N ALA A 74 -26.33 10.52 -12.56
CA ALA A 74 -25.13 11.33 -12.70
C ALA A 74 -23.87 10.51 -12.37
N LEU A 75 -23.86 9.81 -11.22
CA LEU A 75 -22.78 8.92 -10.82
C LEU A 75 -22.51 7.85 -11.90
N ASP A 76 -23.53 7.14 -12.37
CA ASP A 76 -23.36 6.05 -13.36
C ASP A 76 -22.82 6.55 -14.71
N ARG A 77 -23.08 7.81 -15.08
CA ARG A 77 -22.47 8.43 -16.26
C ARG A 77 -20.98 8.70 -16.04
N ASP A 78 -20.65 9.30 -14.90
CA ASP A 78 -19.28 9.71 -14.59
C ASP A 78 -18.39 8.49 -14.35
N LEU A 79 -18.92 7.43 -13.71
CA LEU A 79 -18.25 6.13 -13.59
C LEU A 79 -17.96 5.49 -14.95
N ARG A 80 -18.91 5.51 -15.90
CA ARG A 80 -18.66 4.98 -17.26
C ARG A 80 -17.51 5.71 -17.97
N GLN A 81 -17.38 7.02 -17.76
CA GLN A 81 -16.26 7.78 -18.30
C GLN A 81 -14.94 7.36 -17.66
N LEU A 82 -14.87 7.26 -16.34
CA LEU A 82 -13.67 6.85 -15.62
C LEU A 82 -13.25 5.40 -15.93
N THR A 83 -14.21 4.49 -16.08
CA THR A 83 -13.93 3.12 -16.53
C THR A 83 -13.33 3.11 -17.93
N ALA A 84 -13.91 3.86 -18.88
CA ALA A 84 -13.36 3.95 -20.23
C ALA A 84 -11.95 4.55 -20.25
N GLU A 85 -11.65 5.50 -19.36
CA GLU A 85 -10.29 6.01 -19.20
C GLU A 85 -9.33 4.95 -18.62
N SER A 86 -9.75 4.22 -17.58
CA SER A 86 -8.99 3.13 -17.00
C SER A 86 -8.64 2.04 -18.02
N ASP A 87 -9.60 1.65 -18.87
CA ASP A 87 -9.43 0.65 -19.93
C ASP A 87 -8.35 1.03 -20.95
N VAL A 88 -8.09 2.33 -21.13
CA VAL A 88 -7.02 2.85 -22.01
C VAL A 88 -5.69 2.96 -21.26
N VAL A 89 -5.72 3.41 -20.00
CA VAL A 89 -4.53 3.68 -19.20
C VAL A 89 -3.86 2.39 -18.74
N GLU A 90 -4.62 1.45 -18.16
CA GLU A 90 -4.08 0.25 -17.50
C GLU A 90 -3.19 -0.61 -18.43
N PRO A 91 -3.57 -0.90 -19.70
CA PRO A 91 -2.71 -1.65 -20.62
C PRO A 91 -1.41 -0.92 -21.01
N ALA A 92 -1.38 0.41 -20.91
CA ALA A 92 -0.24 1.24 -21.28
C ALA A 92 0.75 1.47 -20.13
N LEU A 93 0.47 0.95 -18.93
CA LEU A 93 1.30 1.18 -17.76
C LEU A 93 2.67 0.48 -17.88
N PRO A 94 3.78 1.18 -17.54
CA PRO A 94 5.09 0.56 -17.46
C PRO A 94 5.15 -0.40 -16.25
N PRO A 95 6.16 -1.30 -16.17
CA PRO A 95 6.26 -2.30 -15.09
C PRO A 95 6.13 -1.72 -13.67
N ALA A 96 6.68 -0.52 -13.41
CA ALA A 96 6.58 0.13 -12.11
C ALA A 96 5.14 0.43 -11.67
N LEU A 97 4.25 0.73 -12.62
CA LEU A 97 2.86 1.13 -12.39
C LEU A 97 1.85 0.03 -12.75
N ALA A 98 2.27 -0.99 -13.49
CA ALA A 98 1.40 -2.05 -13.99
C ALA A 98 1.19 -3.19 -12.98
N ARG A 99 0.04 -3.86 -13.01
CA ARG A 99 -0.18 -5.10 -12.25
C ARG A 99 0.68 -6.26 -12.74
N TRP A 100 0.80 -7.32 -11.95
CA TRP A 100 1.59 -8.52 -12.32
C TRP A 100 0.99 -9.36 -13.45
N ASP A 101 -0.31 -9.24 -13.70
CA ASP A 101 -1.02 -9.83 -14.84
C ASP A 101 -0.89 -8.99 -16.13
N ASN A 102 -0.29 -7.80 -16.06
CA ASN A 102 -0.12 -6.95 -17.24
C ASN A 102 0.91 -7.57 -18.22
N PRO A 103 0.60 -7.65 -19.53
CA PRO A 103 1.52 -8.21 -20.54
C PRO A 103 2.89 -7.52 -20.63
N VAL A 104 3.03 -6.29 -20.12
CA VAL A 104 4.30 -5.54 -20.10
C VAL A 104 5.44 -6.34 -19.44
N TRP A 105 5.12 -7.22 -18.49
CA TRP A 105 6.11 -8.07 -17.82
C TRP A 105 6.74 -9.13 -18.74
N HIS A 106 6.08 -9.52 -19.83
CA HIS A 106 6.65 -10.48 -20.79
C HIS A 106 7.82 -9.88 -21.60
N ALA A 107 7.81 -8.57 -21.80
CA ALA A 107 8.88 -7.83 -22.46
C ALA A 107 9.77 -7.07 -21.45
N TYR A 108 9.70 -7.43 -20.17
CA TYR A 108 10.44 -6.77 -19.10
C TYR A 108 11.95 -6.73 -19.41
N ARG A 109 12.54 -5.58 -19.09
CA ARG A 109 13.97 -5.31 -19.09
C ARG A 109 14.31 -4.54 -17.83
N VAL A 110 15.44 -4.88 -17.21
CA VAL A 110 15.94 -4.15 -16.04
C VAL A 110 16.20 -2.70 -16.48
N PRO A 111 15.63 -1.70 -15.78
CA PRO A 111 15.75 -0.31 -16.18
C PRO A 111 17.15 0.22 -15.90
N SER A 112 17.58 1.25 -16.63
CA SER A 112 18.83 1.97 -16.37
C SER A 112 18.69 3.07 -15.32
N GLU A 113 17.46 3.52 -15.06
CA GLU A 113 17.11 4.57 -14.10
C GLU A 113 15.89 4.12 -13.30
N GLY A 114 15.78 4.56 -12.04
CA GLY A 114 14.62 4.26 -11.21
C GLY A 114 13.37 5.05 -11.64
N PRO A 115 12.16 4.50 -11.48
CA PRO A 115 10.93 5.22 -11.79
C PRO A 115 10.66 6.29 -10.73
N MET A 116 9.77 7.22 -11.07
CA MET A 116 9.27 8.25 -10.18
C MET A 116 8.28 7.70 -9.15
N ALA A 117 7.57 6.62 -9.50
CA ALA A 117 6.55 6.03 -8.65
C ALA A 117 6.44 4.52 -8.81
N LEU A 118 5.82 3.87 -7.82
CA LEU A 118 5.56 2.44 -7.77
C LEU A 118 4.13 2.15 -7.36
N ARG A 119 3.47 1.18 -8.01
CA ARG A 119 2.17 0.65 -7.55
C ARG A 119 2.35 -0.32 -6.38
N LEU A 120 1.65 -0.06 -5.28
CA LEU A 120 1.53 -0.96 -4.14
C LEU A 120 0.26 -1.80 -4.17
N GLY A 121 -0.79 -1.37 -4.85
CA GLY A 121 -2.04 -2.11 -4.91
C GLY A 121 -3.07 -1.34 -5.72
N ASP A 122 -4.33 -1.63 -5.48
CA ASP A 122 -5.46 -0.92 -6.07
C ASP A 122 -6.35 -0.34 -4.96
N LEU A 123 -7.03 0.76 -5.27
CA LEU A 123 -8.03 1.38 -4.42
C LEU A 123 -9.38 1.27 -5.11
N ARG A 124 -10.43 0.98 -4.34
CA ARG A 124 -11.81 1.01 -4.83
C ARG A 124 -12.74 1.63 -3.79
N LEU A 125 -13.87 2.12 -4.29
CA LEU A 125 -15.01 2.55 -3.47
C LEU A 125 -16.18 1.58 -3.62
N PRO A 126 -17.02 1.41 -2.58
CA PRO A 126 -18.20 0.54 -2.63
C PRO A 126 -19.18 0.89 -3.76
N GLU A 127 -19.26 2.16 -4.15
CA GLU A 127 -20.12 2.65 -5.22
C GLU A 127 -19.67 2.20 -6.62
N ALA A 128 -18.39 1.83 -6.78
CA ALA A 128 -17.78 1.44 -8.05
C ALA A 128 -16.86 0.23 -7.86
N PRO A 129 -17.40 -0.94 -7.48
CA PRO A 129 -16.60 -2.09 -7.07
C PRO A 129 -15.73 -2.68 -8.18
N GLU A 130 -16.07 -2.41 -9.45
CA GLU A 130 -15.33 -2.87 -10.63
C GLU A 130 -14.23 -1.90 -11.07
N LEU A 131 -14.27 -0.63 -10.62
CA LEU A 131 -13.28 0.38 -10.98
C LEU A 131 -12.14 0.39 -9.96
N LEU A 132 -10.97 -0.08 -10.40
CA LEU A 132 -9.75 -0.15 -9.60
C LEU A 132 -8.83 1.01 -9.95
N ILE A 133 -8.53 1.87 -8.97
CA ILE A 133 -7.58 2.97 -9.10
C ILE A 133 -6.20 2.49 -8.62
N PRO A 134 -5.14 2.56 -9.43
CA PRO A 134 -3.80 2.18 -8.98
C PRO A 134 -3.35 2.99 -7.76
N PHE A 135 -2.99 2.31 -6.66
CA PHE A 135 -2.40 2.94 -5.48
C PHE A 135 -0.90 3.15 -5.71
N LEU A 136 -0.51 4.37 -6.04
CA LEU A 136 0.86 4.74 -6.37
C LEU A 136 1.55 5.48 -5.22
N ILE A 137 2.81 5.14 -4.97
CA ILE A 137 3.70 5.87 -4.06
C ILE A 137 4.91 6.41 -4.83
N ARG A 138 5.50 7.50 -4.34
CA ARG A 138 6.71 8.11 -4.92
C ARG A 138 7.96 7.32 -4.52
N LEU A 139 8.96 7.33 -5.39
CA LEU A 139 10.33 6.87 -5.08
C LEU A 139 11.31 8.06 -5.04
N PRO A 140 12.38 7.99 -4.22
CA PRO A 140 12.66 6.93 -3.23
C PRO A 140 11.58 6.88 -2.14
N LEU A 141 11.46 5.76 -1.44
CA LEU A 141 10.45 5.59 -0.39
C LEU A 141 10.69 6.63 0.71
N GLU A 142 9.75 7.55 0.90
CA GLU A 142 9.82 8.55 1.99
C GLU A 142 9.46 7.95 3.35
N ARG A 143 8.69 6.85 3.33
CA ARG A 143 8.26 6.10 4.51
C ARG A 143 8.48 4.62 4.26
N GLY A 144 8.88 3.90 5.30
CA GLY A 144 8.88 2.44 5.27
C GLY A 144 7.46 1.88 5.12
N LEU A 145 7.36 0.59 4.82
CA LEU A 145 6.10 -0.11 4.68
C LEU A 145 5.84 -0.98 5.91
N TRP A 146 4.57 -1.12 6.28
CA TRP A 146 4.10 -2.10 7.25
C TRP A 146 3.05 -2.98 6.59
N VAL A 147 3.40 -4.23 6.33
CA VAL A 147 2.45 -5.28 5.94
C VAL A 147 1.81 -5.83 7.20
N ASP A 148 0.57 -5.42 7.46
CA ASP A 148 -0.17 -5.82 8.64
C ASP A 148 -0.58 -7.29 8.54
N SER A 149 -0.08 -8.10 9.47
CA SER A 149 -0.40 -9.52 9.57
C SER A 149 -1.48 -9.84 10.61
N GLY A 150 -2.09 -8.81 11.21
CA GLY A 150 -3.12 -8.93 12.23
C GLY A 150 -4.52 -9.22 11.67
N ARG A 151 -5.33 -9.92 12.48
CA ARG A 151 -6.67 -10.41 12.06
C ARG A 151 -7.79 -9.42 12.34
N THR A 152 -7.57 -8.46 13.23
CA THR A 152 -8.62 -7.57 13.75
C THR A 152 -8.87 -6.34 12.89
N GLY A 153 -8.03 -6.10 11.87
CA GLY A 153 -8.14 -4.94 11.00
C GLY A 153 -9.30 -4.99 9.98
N SER A 154 -9.80 -6.18 9.61
CA SER A 154 -10.78 -6.31 8.51
C SER A 154 -11.62 -7.59 8.57
N GLU A 155 -12.86 -7.54 8.08
CA GLU A 155 -13.71 -8.73 7.87
C GLU A 155 -13.01 -9.79 7.00
N ALA A 156 -12.28 -9.35 5.96
CA ALA A 156 -11.55 -10.26 5.08
C ALA A 156 -10.40 -10.97 5.82
N ALA A 157 -9.76 -10.31 6.79
CA ALA A 157 -8.69 -10.91 7.58
C ALA A 157 -9.24 -11.97 8.56
N MET A 158 -10.46 -11.77 9.07
CA MET A 158 -11.11 -12.71 9.99
C MET A 158 -11.39 -14.08 9.38
N THR A 159 -11.51 -14.19 8.06
CA THR A 159 -11.75 -15.47 7.36
C THR A 159 -10.53 -16.39 7.31
N PHE A 160 -9.34 -15.87 7.60
CA PHE A 160 -8.10 -16.62 7.62
C PHE A 160 -7.72 -17.03 9.05
N ASP A 161 -7.04 -18.17 9.19
CA ASP A 161 -6.32 -18.45 10.42
C ASP A 161 -5.07 -17.54 10.53
N ALA A 162 -4.55 -17.37 11.75
CA ALA A 162 -3.44 -16.44 12.00
C ALA A 162 -2.15 -16.83 11.24
N ALA A 163 -1.87 -18.12 11.08
CA ALA A 163 -0.68 -18.59 10.41
C ALA A 163 -0.76 -18.40 8.88
N GLN A 164 -1.95 -18.61 8.31
CA GLN A 164 -2.26 -18.31 6.91
C GLN A 164 -2.11 -16.82 6.64
N LEU A 165 -2.66 -15.95 7.49
CA LEU A 165 -2.57 -14.52 7.30
C LEU A 165 -1.12 -14.01 7.39
N ARG A 166 -0.33 -14.50 8.34
CA ARG A 166 1.11 -14.20 8.45
C ARG A 166 1.89 -14.65 7.23
N ARG A 167 1.60 -15.84 6.69
CA ARG A 167 2.20 -16.31 5.43
C ARG A 167 1.82 -15.39 4.26
N LEU A 168 0.55 -15.04 4.13
CA LEU A 168 0.06 -14.11 3.11
C LEU A 168 0.72 -12.73 3.23
N ALA A 169 0.92 -12.22 4.44
CA ALA A 169 1.66 -10.98 4.72
C ALA A 169 3.11 -11.06 4.23
N MET A 170 3.79 -12.17 4.52
CA MET A 170 5.15 -12.37 4.04
C MET A 170 5.22 -12.52 2.51
N ASP A 171 4.28 -13.25 1.90
CA ASP A 171 4.19 -13.37 0.43
C ASP A 171 3.94 -12.01 -0.24
N CYS A 172 3.11 -11.16 0.37
CA CYS A 172 2.88 -9.77 -0.04
C CYS A 172 4.18 -8.95 0.06
N ALA A 173 4.92 -9.04 1.18
CA ALA A 173 6.21 -8.38 1.36
C ALA A 173 7.24 -8.79 0.29
N VAL A 174 7.34 -10.09 0.00
CA VAL A 174 8.23 -10.63 -1.04
C VAL A 174 7.83 -10.12 -2.42
N THR A 175 6.53 -10.02 -2.70
CA THR A 175 6.01 -9.49 -3.96
C THR A 175 6.37 -8.01 -4.14
N HIS A 176 6.27 -7.20 -3.08
CA HIS A 176 6.71 -5.81 -3.09
C HIS A 176 8.22 -5.66 -3.20
N ALA A 177 8.99 -6.48 -2.49
CA ALA A 177 10.45 -6.47 -2.58
C ALA A 177 10.93 -6.84 -4.00
N ALA A 178 10.34 -7.87 -4.61
CA ALA A 178 10.65 -8.25 -5.99
C ALA A 178 10.30 -7.13 -6.99
N ARG A 179 9.18 -6.43 -6.78
CA ARG A 179 8.79 -5.28 -7.59
C ARG A 179 9.75 -4.11 -7.43
N LEU A 180 10.15 -3.77 -6.20
CA LEU A 180 11.17 -2.76 -5.93
C LEU A 180 12.48 -3.12 -6.65
N LEU A 181 12.97 -4.35 -6.47
CA LEU A 181 14.16 -4.83 -7.18
C LEU A 181 14.03 -4.74 -8.71
N ALA A 182 12.85 -5.04 -9.26
CA ALA A 182 12.59 -5.00 -10.70
C ALA A 182 12.57 -3.59 -11.30
N VAL A 183 12.37 -2.56 -10.48
CA VAL A 183 12.33 -1.17 -10.97
C VAL A 183 13.57 -0.37 -10.64
N HIS A 184 14.52 -0.94 -9.90
CA HIS A 184 15.81 -0.31 -9.66
C HIS A 184 16.80 -0.70 -10.76
N ALA A 185 17.70 0.23 -11.09
CA ALA A 185 18.85 -0.12 -11.90
C ALA A 185 19.71 -1.17 -11.18
N PRO A 186 20.46 -1.99 -11.93
CA PRO A 186 21.15 -3.11 -11.33
C PRO A 186 22.14 -2.61 -10.24
N GLY A 187 22.25 -3.37 -9.14
CA GLY A 187 23.10 -3.05 -8.01
C GLY A 187 22.66 -1.85 -7.16
N ARG A 188 21.58 -1.12 -7.52
CA ARG A 188 21.15 0.08 -6.79
C ARG A 188 20.32 -0.21 -5.54
N LEU A 189 19.78 -1.41 -5.40
CA LEU A 189 19.02 -1.84 -4.21
C LEU A 189 19.53 -3.19 -3.72
N VAL A 190 19.88 -3.27 -2.45
CA VAL A 190 20.30 -4.51 -1.77
C VAL A 190 19.25 -4.92 -0.76
N LEU A 191 18.81 -6.17 -0.84
CA LEU A 191 17.84 -6.75 0.06
C LEU A 191 18.51 -7.38 1.29
N GLN A 192 17.97 -7.11 2.47
CA GLN A 192 18.34 -7.74 3.72
C GLN A 192 17.07 -8.22 4.44
N VAL A 193 17.17 -9.30 5.21
CA VAL A 193 16.04 -9.89 5.90
C VAL A 193 16.42 -10.24 7.33
N ILE A 194 15.57 -9.87 8.28
CA ILE A 194 15.56 -10.38 9.65
C ILE A 194 14.36 -11.32 9.77
N ASP A 195 14.61 -12.58 10.13
CA ASP A 195 13.60 -13.62 10.33
C ASP A 195 14.03 -14.51 11.51
N PRO A 196 13.85 -14.06 12.76
CA PRO A 196 14.51 -14.66 13.91
C PRO A 196 14.12 -16.11 14.17
N ALA A 197 12.85 -16.48 13.97
CA ALA A 197 12.38 -17.87 14.07
C ALA A 197 12.48 -18.67 12.75
N GLY A 198 12.87 -18.05 11.63
CA GLY A 198 12.99 -18.73 10.34
C GLY A 198 11.64 -19.10 9.69
N THR A 199 10.55 -18.44 10.09
CA THR A 199 9.19 -18.80 9.66
C THR A 199 8.88 -18.34 8.24
N ALA A 200 9.62 -17.35 7.73
CA ALA A 200 9.46 -16.80 6.38
C ALA A 200 10.16 -17.62 5.29
N ALA A 201 10.90 -18.68 5.63
CA ALA A 201 11.69 -19.45 4.68
C ALA A 201 10.93 -19.89 3.40
N PRO A 202 9.66 -20.38 3.46
CA PRO A 202 8.91 -20.73 2.25
C PRO A 202 8.64 -19.52 1.35
N SER A 203 8.25 -18.38 1.93
CA SER A 203 7.93 -17.14 1.23
C SER A 203 9.17 -16.49 0.62
N LEU A 204 10.31 -16.53 1.32
CA LEU A 204 11.60 -15.99 0.85
C LEU A 204 12.25 -16.81 -0.28
N ALA A 205 11.79 -18.04 -0.49
CA ALA A 205 12.43 -18.97 -1.40
C ALA A 205 12.63 -18.45 -2.85
N PRO A 206 11.72 -17.68 -3.47
CA PRO A 206 11.97 -17.08 -4.80
C PRO A 206 13.15 -16.10 -4.82
N LEU A 207 13.33 -15.30 -3.76
CA LEU A 207 14.41 -14.32 -3.65
C LEU A 207 15.77 -14.99 -3.44
N LEU A 208 15.78 -16.06 -2.62
CA LEU A 208 16.98 -16.87 -2.38
C LEU A 208 17.40 -17.65 -3.62
N ARG A 209 16.45 -18.33 -4.29
CA ARG A 209 16.76 -19.17 -5.47
C ARG A 209 17.27 -18.37 -6.66
N SER A 210 16.72 -17.19 -6.90
CA SER A 210 17.20 -16.29 -7.97
C SER A 210 18.56 -15.65 -7.65
N GLY A 211 18.93 -15.61 -6.37
CA GLY A 211 20.17 -15.02 -5.87
C GLY A 211 20.12 -13.50 -5.71
N VAL A 212 18.93 -12.88 -5.75
CA VAL A 212 18.78 -11.45 -5.43
C VAL A 212 18.91 -11.18 -3.94
N LEU A 213 18.48 -12.14 -3.09
CA LEU A 213 18.77 -12.15 -1.66
C LEU A 213 20.08 -12.93 -1.47
N THR A 214 21.19 -12.20 -1.39
CA THR A 214 22.54 -12.78 -1.37
C THR A 214 22.98 -13.22 0.03
N ALA A 215 22.48 -12.56 1.07
CA ALA A 215 22.74 -12.91 2.46
C ALA A 215 21.67 -13.85 3.01
N VAL A 216 22.09 -14.77 3.88
CA VAL A 216 21.14 -15.59 4.66
C VAL A 216 20.34 -14.66 5.58
N PRO A 217 19.00 -14.84 5.69
CA PRO A 217 18.21 -14.09 6.65
C PRO A 217 18.78 -14.16 8.06
N ALA A 218 18.85 -13.02 8.74
CA ALA A 218 19.38 -12.94 10.09
C ALA A 218 18.44 -13.66 11.07
N ALA A 219 18.95 -14.72 11.69
CA ALA A 219 18.22 -15.58 12.60
C ALA A 219 18.60 -15.34 14.08
N GLY A 220 17.65 -15.59 14.97
CA GLY A 220 17.80 -15.39 16.42
C GLY A 220 18.14 -13.95 16.85
N ALA A 221 18.21 -13.74 18.16
CA ALA A 221 18.45 -12.40 18.73
C ALA A 221 19.82 -11.80 18.36
N GLN A 222 20.86 -12.64 18.15
CA GLN A 222 22.17 -12.15 17.74
C GLN A 222 22.14 -11.59 16.30
N GLY A 223 21.51 -12.31 15.36
CA GLY A 223 21.38 -11.84 13.98
C GLY A 223 20.59 -10.55 13.88
N VAL A 224 19.51 -10.42 14.68
CA VAL A 224 18.74 -9.16 14.82
C VAL A 224 19.66 -8.01 15.23
N ARG A 225 20.38 -8.17 16.35
CA ARG A 225 21.27 -7.13 16.89
C ARG A 225 22.36 -6.71 15.90
N GLU A 226 23.03 -7.67 15.28
CA GLU A 226 24.11 -7.40 14.33
C GLU A 226 23.60 -6.64 13.10
N THR A 227 22.48 -7.10 12.53
CA THR A 227 21.89 -6.46 11.33
C THR A 227 21.47 -5.03 11.62
N LEU A 228 20.75 -4.80 12.73
CA LEU A 228 20.31 -3.47 13.11
C LEU A 228 21.48 -2.55 13.48
N ALA A 229 22.49 -3.04 14.20
CA ALA A 229 23.70 -2.27 14.51
C ALA A 229 24.44 -1.81 13.25
N ASN A 230 24.62 -2.72 12.28
CA ASN A 230 25.29 -2.40 11.02
C ASN A 230 24.51 -1.36 10.20
N LEU A 231 23.19 -1.47 10.14
CA LEU A 231 22.34 -0.51 9.43
C LEU A 231 22.29 0.84 10.14
N THR A 232 22.18 0.88 11.47
CA THR A 232 22.26 2.13 12.25
C THR A 232 23.57 2.85 11.98
N GLN A 233 24.70 2.12 12.05
CA GLN A 233 26.02 2.69 11.77
C GLN A 233 26.11 3.25 10.34
N ARG A 234 25.55 2.54 9.35
CA ARG A 234 25.49 3.03 7.96
C ARG A 234 24.71 4.35 7.87
N VAL A 235 23.53 4.40 8.48
CA VAL A 235 22.69 5.62 8.50
C VAL A 235 23.46 6.78 9.13
N ASP A 236 24.09 6.57 10.28
CA ASP A 236 24.89 7.61 10.96
C ASP A 236 25.99 8.16 10.05
N LEU A 237 26.77 7.28 9.41
CA LEU A 237 27.86 7.67 8.51
C LEU A 237 27.37 8.44 7.28
N VAL A 238 26.31 7.95 6.62
CA VAL A 238 25.74 8.59 5.43
C VAL A 238 25.12 9.95 5.78
N THR A 239 24.35 10.02 6.87
CA THR A 239 23.75 11.26 7.35
C THR A 239 24.81 12.30 7.72
N MET A 240 25.90 11.89 8.39
CA MET A 240 27.04 12.78 8.67
C MET A 240 27.67 13.33 7.38
N ALA A 241 27.91 12.46 6.39
CA ALA A 241 28.50 12.85 5.12
C ALA A 241 27.59 13.82 4.34
N LEU A 242 26.28 13.55 4.29
CA LEU A 242 25.29 14.42 3.67
C LEU A 242 25.24 15.80 4.34
N ARG A 243 25.17 15.84 5.68
CA ARG A 243 25.13 17.11 6.43
C ARG A 243 26.41 17.92 6.27
N ALA A 244 27.56 17.27 6.10
CA ALA A 244 28.84 17.93 5.86
C ALA A 244 29.07 18.32 4.39
N GLY A 245 28.17 17.94 3.46
CA GLY A 245 28.38 18.11 2.02
C GLY A 245 29.57 17.30 1.48
N ALA A 246 29.94 16.22 2.17
CA ALA A 246 31.17 15.46 1.95
C ALA A 246 30.87 14.00 1.59
N VAL A 247 29.93 13.78 0.66
CA VAL A 247 29.51 12.44 0.21
C VAL A 247 30.66 11.67 -0.42
N ASP A 248 31.58 12.36 -1.10
CA ASP A 248 32.80 11.77 -1.66
C ASP A 248 33.82 11.30 -0.60
N SER A 249 33.61 11.70 0.67
CA SER A 249 34.45 11.33 1.81
C SER A 249 33.90 10.12 2.59
N LEU A 250 32.89 9.42 2.06
CA LEU A 250 32.40 8.19 2.66
C LEU A 250 33.53 7.14 2.76
N PRO A 251 33.54 6.31 3.82
CA PRO A 251 34.61 5.32 4.01
C PRO A 251 34.79 4.41 2.80
N PRO A 252 36.03 4.07 2.41
CA PRO A 252 36.31 3.11 1.36
C PRO A 252 35.59 1.78 1.66
N GLY A 253 34.80 1.28 0.71
CA GLY A 253 34.03 0.03 0.84
C GLY A 253 32.56 0.22 1.24
N LEU A 254 32.10 1.44 1.55
CA LEU A 254 30.69 1.74 1.70
C LEU A 254 30.05 1.96 0.32
N ASP A 255 29.30 0.98 -0.18
CA ASP A 255 28.59 1.14 -1.45
C ASP A 255 27.47 2.20 -1.37
N THR A 256 27.09 2.75 -2.53
CA THR A 256 26.01 3.74 -2.66
C THR A 256 24.64 3.12 -2.90
N ALA A 257 24.53 1.80 -2.80
CA ALA A 257 23.27 1.12 -3.04
C ALA A 257 22.33 1.30 -1.85
N GLU A 258 21.06 1.52 -2.15
CA GLU A 258 20.01 1.57 -1.15
C GLU A 258 19.85 0.20 -0.48
N ARG A 259 19.28 0.19 0.72
CA ARG A 259 18.99 -1.01 1.50
C ARG A 259 17.50 -1.12 1.67
N LEU A 260 16.93 -2.28 1.38
CA LEU A 260 15.60 -2.65 1.82
C LEU A 260 15.74 -3.72 2.91
N LEU A 261 15.37 -3.40 4.13
CA LEU A 261 15.31 -4.34 5.24
C LEU A 261 13.88 -4.86 5.39
N ILE A 262 13.67 -6.15 5.13
CA ILE A 262 12.44 -6.84 5.52
C ILE A 262 12.61 -7.37 6.94
N VAL A 263 11.67 -7.03 7.82
CA VAL A 263 11.62 -7.53 9.19
C VAL A 263 10.39 -8.41 9.35
N ASN A 264 10.60 -9.69 9.57
CA ASN A 264 9.55 -10.64 9.90
C ASN A 264 9.59 -10.99 11.40
N ASP A 265 8.48 -11.53 11.90
CA ASP A 265 8.38 -12.17 13.22
C ASP A 265 8.70 -11.21 14.39
N PHE A 266 8.54 -9.90 14.18
CA PHE A 266 8.58 -8.93 15.27
C PHE A 266 7.39 -9.17 16.20
N PRO A 267 7.58 -9.26 17.53
CA PRO A 267 8.78 -8.88 18.29
C PRO A 267 9.72 -10.04 18.71
N HIS A 268 9.55 -11.25 18.18
CA HIS A 268 10.40 -12.38 18.54
C HIS A 268 11.88 -12.11 18.23
N GLY A 269 12.76 -12.26 19.23
CA GLY A 269 14.19 -12.01 19.09
C GLY A 269 14.60 -10.54 19.19
N PHE A 270 13.68 -9.61 19.45
CA PHE A 270 13.97 -8.19 19.62
C PHE A 270 14.08 -7.82 21.11
N ASP A 271 15.20 -7.21 21.49
CA ASP A 271 15.35 -6.56 22.79
C ASP A 271 15.03 -5.05 22.70
N ASP A 272 14.97 -4.36 23.84
CA ASP A 272 14.64 -2.92 23.89
C ASP A 272 15.58 -2.05 23.03
N ARG A 273 16.84 -2.46 22.91
CA ARG A 273 17.82 -1.78 22.05
C ARG A 273 17.47 -1.99 20.58
N ALA A 274 17.16 -3.21 20.16
CA ALA A 274 16.72 -3.53 18.81
C ALA A 274 15.45 -2.74 18.44
N VAL A 275 14.49 -2.63 19.36
CA VAL A 275 13.28 -1.81 19.17
C VAL A 275 13.63 -0.33 18.98
N THR A 276 14.55 0.20 19.78
CA THR A 276 15.02 1.58 19.64
C THR A 276 15.71 1.82 18.30
N GLN A 277 16.52 0.86 17.83
CA GLN A 277 17.19 0.93 16.53
C GLN A 277 16.20 0.83 15.37
N LEU A 278 15.17 -0.02 15.46
CA LEU A 278 14.11 -0.10 14.44
C LEU A 278 13.39 1.24 14.29
N ARG A 279 13.05 1.90 15.40
CA ARG A 279 12.44 3.24 15.38
C ARG A 279 13.35 4.26 14.71
N TYR A 280 14.64 4.27 15.09
CA TYR A 280 15.63 5.14 14.46
C TYR A 280 15.74 4.89 12.95
N LEU A 281 15.77 3.64 12.51
CA LEU A 281 15.82 3.30 11.08
C LEU A 281 14.54 3.69 10.34
N ALA A 282 13.37 3.59 10.98
CA ALA A 282 12.12 4.03 10.36
C ALA A 282 12.09 5.55 10.13
N ASP A 283 12.66 6.33 11.06
CA ASP A 283 12.62 7.80 11.02
C ASP A 283 13.78 8.40 10.20
N GLU A 284 15.02 7.94 10.40
CA GLU A 284 16.23 8.53 9.80
C GLU A 284 16.76 7.70 8.61
N GLY A 285 16.34 6.44 8.47
CA GLY A 285 16.79 5.54 7.42
C GLY A 285 16.50 6.02 5.99
N PRO A 286 15.27 6.46 5.65
CA PRO A 286 14.90 6.82 4.29
C PRO A 286 15.83 7.87 3.66
N ALA A 287 16.20 8.91 4.42
CA ALA A 287 17.10 9.98 3.97
C ALA A 287 18.53 9.48 3.70
N ALA A 288 18.93 8.37 4.32
CA ALA A 288 20.22 7.71 4.14
C ALA A 288 20.14 6.48 3.19
N GLY A 289 19.01 6.27 2.52
CA GLY A 289 18.81 5.15 1.60
C GLY A 289 18.63 3.80 2.29
N VAL A 290 18.13 3.77 3.54
CA VAL A 290 17.77 2.56 4.27
C VAL A 290 16.26 2.54 4.49
N HIS A 291 15.58 1.63 3.80
CA HIS A 291 14.12 1.50 3.80
C HIS A 291 13.68 0.29 4.61
N LEU A 292 12.68 0.48 5.46
CA LEU A 292 12.12 -0.57 6.31
C LEU A 292 10.83 -1.14 5.69
N MET A 293 10.70 -2.46 5.69
CA MET A 293 9.45 -3.18 5.39
C MET A 293 9.16 -4.15 6.53
N MET A 294 8.23 -3.77 7.42
CA MET A 294 7.80 -4.59 8.53
C MET A 294 6.70 -5.57 8.08
N VAL A 295 6.81 -6.83 8.47
CA VAL A 295 5.74 -7.82 8.45
C VAL A 295 5.42 -8.15 9.90
N ALA A 296 4.35 -7.56 10.42
CA ALA A 296 4.05 -7.63 11.84
C ALA A 296 2.55 -7.46 12.10
N ASP A 297 2.10 -8.06 13.19
CA ASP A 297 0.82 -7.79 13.82
C ASP A 297 1.08 -6.81 14.97
N ARG A 298 0.28 -5.74 15.05
CA ARG A 298 0.46 -4.75 16.10
C ARG A 298 0.18 -5.35 17.49
N GLU A 299 -0.79 -6.28 17.58
CA GLU A 299 -1.21 -6.90 18.84
C GLU A 299 -0.08 -7.75 19.45
N ASP A 300 0.76 -8.40 18.61
CA ASP A 300 1.91 -9.18 19.10
C ASP A 300 2.92 -8.31 19.86
N ALA A 301 2.93 -7.00 19.60
CA ALA A 301 3.87 -6.05 20.17
C ALA A 301 3.27 -5.21 21.31
N ASP A 302 2.06 -5.53 21.78
CA ASP A 302 1.37 -4.79 22.84
C ASP A 302 2.16 -4.71 24.16
N ALA A 303 3.04 -5.67 24.42
CA ALA A 303 3.92 -5.69 25.59
C ALA A 303 4.87 -4.47 25.66
N TYR A 304 5.23 -3.87 24.51
CA TYR A 304 6.01 -2.63 24.47
C TYR A 304 5.13 -1.38 24.70
N GLY A 305 3.81 -1.53 24.59
CA GLY A 305 2.84 -0.48 24.84
C GLY A 305 2.99 0.72 23.88
N PRO A 306 2.62 1.94 24.33
CA PRO A 306 2.57 3.12 23.48
C PRO A 306 3.91 3.56 22.86
N VAL A 307 5.03 2.98 23.28
CA VAL A 307 6.37 3.33 22.78
C VAL A 307 6.53 3.03 21.29
N LEU A 308 5.74 2.09 20.76
CA LEU A 308 5.73 1.71 19.35
C LEU A 308 4.74 2.51 18.50
N ASP A 309 3.85 3.30 19.10
CA ASP A 309 2.90 4.13 18.34
C ASP A 309 3.57 5.03 17.29
N PRO A 310 4.72 5.68 17.57
CA PRO A 310 5.43 6.44 16.55
C PRO A 310 5.92 5.59 15.38
N LEU A 311 6.40 4.36 15.64
CA LEU A 311 6.85 3.43 14.59
C LEU A 311 5.69 3.09 13.64
N TRP A 312 4.54 2.70 14.19
CA TRP A 312 3.39 2.35 13.36
C TRP A 312 2.86 3.54 12.56
N ARG A 313 2.97 4.76 13.09
CA ARG A 313 2.57 5.99 12.39
C ARG A 313 3.56 6.46 11.32
N SER A 314 4.85 6.15 11.46
CA SER A 314 5.87 6.52 10.47
C SER A 314 5.89 5.60 9.26
N LEU A 315 5.31 4.40 9.37
CA LEU A 315 5.18 3.43 8.28
C LEU A 315 3.86 3.55 7.53
N LEU A 316 3.90 3.32 6.22
CA LEU A 316 2.71 3.18 5.40
C LEU A 316 2.12 1.77 5.59
N ARG A 317 0.94 1.67 6.21
CA ARG A 317 0.21 0.41 6.37
C ARG A 317 -0.35 -0.07 5.05
N ILE A 318 -0.02 -1.31 4.69
CA ILE A 318 -0.64 -2.11 3.64
C ILE A 318 -1.05 -3.46 4.23
N THR A 319 -1.98 -4.15 3.58
CA THR A 319 -2.53 -5.42 4.07
C THR A 319 -2.34 -6.53 3.04
N PRO A 320 -2.32 -7.81 3.44
CA PRO A 320 -2.26 -8.92 2.49
C PRO A 320 -3.63 -9.36 1.98
N VAL A 321 -4.70 -8.76 2.51
CA VAL A 321 -6.11 -8.98 2.12
C VAL A 321 -6.80 -7.62 1.97
N PRO A 322 -7.94 -7.53 1.26
CA PRO A 322 -8.63 -6.25 1.09
C PRO A 322 -9.03 -5.62 2.43
N ASP A 323 -8.77 -4.32 2.59
CA ASP A 323 -9.05 -3.59 3.84
C ASP A 323 -9.33 -2.10 3.56
N ASP A 324 -10.21 -1.44 4.33
CA ASP A 324 -10.70 -0.07 4.09
C ASP A 324 -10.07 1.01 4.99
N HIS A 325 -8.76 0.88 5.23
CA HIS A 325 -8.02 1.73 6.17
C HIS A 325 -7.39 2.99 5.57
N LEU A 326 -7.45 3.17 4.25
CA LEU A 326 -6.85 4.32 3.57
C LEU A 326 -7.90 5.41 3.35
N ALA A 327 -7.56 6.65 3.69
CA ALA A 327 -8.41 7.81 3.41
C ALA A 327 -7.80 8.69 2.33
N ASP A 328 -8.62 9.20 1.41
CA ASP A 328 -8.15 10.19 0.43
C ASP A 328 -7.94 11.58 1.08
N PRO A 329 -7.13 12.46 0.46
CA PRO A 329 -6.80 13.76 1.03
C PRO A 329 -7.84 14.86 0.76
N TRP A 330 -8.87 14.60 -0.04
CA TRP A 330 -9.80 15.64 -0.51
C TRP A 330 -11.11 15.65 0.27
N VAL A 331 -11.72 14.48 0.38
CA VAL A 331 -13.06 14.27 0.96
C VAL A 331 -13.04 13.22 2.07
N HIS A 332 -11.88 12.57 2.28
CA HIS A 332 -11.64 11.59 3.34
C HIS A 332 -12.57 10.37 3.26
N HIS A 333 -12.89 9.90 2.04
CA HIS A 333 -13.54 8.59 1.90
C HIS A 333 -12.58 7.52 2.38
N ALA A 334 -13.13 6.50 3.05
CA ALA A 334 -12.42 5.25 3.26
C ALA A 334 -12.39 4.45 1.95
N TRP A 335 -11.20 4.11 1.50
CA TRP A 335 -10.93 3.34 0.29
C TRP A 335 -10.53 1.92 0.66
N THR A 336 -11.16 0.94 0.03
CA THR A 336 -10.70 -0.44 0.13
C THR A 336 -9.41 -0.59 -0.68
N TYR A 337 -8.31 -0.77 0.02
CA TYR A 337 -7.04 -1.22 -0.54
C TYR A 337 -7.17 -2.69 -0.97
N GLN A 338 -6.71 -2.99 -2.18
CA GLN A 338 -6.64 -4.33 -2.74
C GLN A 338 -5.15 -4.69 -2.96
N PRO A 339 -4.66 -5.76 -2.30
CA PRO A 339 -3.26 -6.17 -2.44
C PRO A 339 -2.92 -6.60 -3.86
N LEU A 340 -1.69 -6.29 -4.28
CA LEU A 340 -1.20 -6.64 -5.61
C LEU A 340 -0.73 -8.09 -5.69
N ALA A 341 -1.65 -9.01 -5.97
CA ALA A 341 -1.33 -10.43 -6.07
C ALA A 341 -0.64 -10.79 -7.40
N VAL A 342 0.33 -11.71 -7.34
CA VAL A 342 0.82 -12.42 -8.52
C VAL A 342 -0.25 -13.43 -8.94
N PRO A 343 -0.62 -13.53 -10.23
CA PRO A 343 -1.64 -14.47 -10.68
C PRO A 343 -1.27 -15.92 -10.29
N PRO A 344 -2.21 -16.71 -9.75
CA PRO A 344 -1.93 -18.09 -9.37
C PRO A 344 -1.36 -18.91 -10.54
N GLY A 345 -0.27 -19.64 -10.28
CA GLY A 345 0.42 -20.44 -11.31
C GLY A 345 1.29 -19.64 -12.29
N SER A 346 1.35 -18.31 -12.18
CA SER A 346 2.22 -17.49 -13.01
C SER A 346 3.69 -17.64 -12.63
N ALA A 347 4.56 -17.73 -13.64
CA ALA A 347 6.01 -17.72 -13.48
C ALA A 347 6.61 -16.31 -13.47
N VAL A 348 5.80 -15.26 -13.62
CA VAL A 348 6.26 -13.87 -13.84
C VAL A 348 7.23 -13.40 -12.77
N LEU A 349 6.93 -13.67 -11.49
CA LEU A 349 7.78 -13.26 -10.37
C LEU A 349 9.18 -13.88 -10.48
N GLY A 350 9.26 -15.19 -10.71
CA GLY A 350 10.53 -15.89 -10.87
C GLY A 350 11.32 -15.40 -12.08
N GLN A 351 10.66 -15.25 -13.23
CA GLN A 351 11.29 -14.77 -14.47
C GLN A 351 11.86 -13.35 -14.34
N VAL A 352 11.16 -12.46 -13.64
CA VAL A 352 11.62 -11.09 -13.40
C VAL A 352 12.81 -11.09 -12.45
N LEU A 353 12.74 -11.87 -11.35
CA LEU A 353 13.85 -12.00 -10.41
C LEU A 353 15.12 -12.59 -11.06
N ASP A 354 14.97 -13.58 -11.94
CA ASP A 354 16.09 -14.16 -12.69
C ASP A 354 16.76 -13.13 -13.60
N GLN A 355 15.97 -12.26 -14.26
CA GLN A 355 16.50 -11.16 -15.09
C GLN A 355 17.21 -10.09 -14.25
N VAL A 356 16.66 -9.72 -13.10
CA VAL A 356 17.31 -8.79 -12.15
C VAL A 356 18.64 -9.37 -11.67
N ALA A 357 18.65 -10.63 -11.24
CA ALA A 357 19.85 -11.30 -10.76
C ALA A 357 20.92 -11.43 -11.87
N ALA A 358 20.51 -11.68 -13.12
CA ALA A 358 21.42 -11.71 -14.26
C ALA A 358 22.07 -10.35 -14.50
N ALA A 359 21.30 -9.25 -14.43
CA ALA A 359 21.81 -7.90 -14.59
C ALA A 359 22.78 -7.49 -13.48
N HIS A 360 22.49 -7.84 -12.22
CA HIS A 360 23.42 -7.63 -11.09
C HIS A 360 24.77 -8.32 -11.31
N ARG A 361 24.77 -9.54 -11.85
CA ARG A 361 26.00 -10.27 -12.13
C ARG A 361 26.79 -9.71 -13.31
N SER A 362 26.14 -9.06 -14.28
CA SER A 362 26.83 -8.44 -15.42
C SER A 362 27.49 -7.12 -15.08
N GLU A 363 26.96 -6.34 -14.13
CA GLU A 363 27.60 -5.10 -13.67
C GLU A 363 28.75 -5.32 -12.68
N GLY A 364 28.71 -6.43 -11.92
CA GLY A 364 29.81 -6.82 -11.03
C GLY A 364 31.03 -7.44 -11.72
N ARG A 365 31.01 -7.56 -13.06
CA ARG A 365 32.13 -8.01 -13.90
C ARG A 365 32.68 -6.84 -14.69
#